data_AF-A0A920AG14-F1
#
_entry.id   AF-A0A920AG14-F1
#
_cell.length_a   1.000
_cell.length_b   1.000
_cell.length_c   1.000
_cell.angle_alpha   90.00
_cell.angle_beta   90.00
_cell.angle_gamma   90.00
#
_symmetry.space_group_name_H-M   'P 1'
#
loop_
_entity.id
_entity.type
_entity.pdbx_description
1 polymer ?
#
loop_
_entity_poly.entity_id
_entity_poly.type
_entity_poly.pdbx_seq_one_letter_code
_entity_poly.pdbx_strand_id
1 'polypeptide(L)'
;MKFSCVPAKDFKINTSSLVAALDYDKLTFPLELRKWKEGDSFQPLGLKGKKKLSDFFIDQKKNLFEKENTWLLCSNDQIVWVVGSRIDERFKLVEKTQKVYLAELNDVFGK
;
A
#
# COMPACT_ATOMS: atom_id res chain seq x y z
N MET A 1 -13.31 1.79 2.02
CA MET A 1 -12.00 2.40 2.38
C MET A 1 -12.24 3.79 2.90
N LYS A 2 -11.40 4.23 3.83
CA LYS A 2 -11.40 5.59 4.36
C LYS A 2 -10.04 6.22 4.08
N PHE A 3 -10.04 7.48 3.67
CA PHE A 3 -8.83 8.25 3.43
C PHE A 3 -8.79 9.45 4.36
N SER A 4 -7.62 9.75 4.90
CA SER A 4 -7.43 10.92 5.74
C SER A 4 -6.00 11.42 5.65
N CYS A 5 -5.77 12.61 6.20
CA CYS A 5 -4.45 13.18 6.22
C CYS A 5 -4.18 13.87 7.55
N VAL A 6 -3.02 13.59 8.13
CA VAL A 6 -2.63 14.06 9.47
C VAL A 6 -1.21 14.60 9.47
N PRO A 7 -0.86 15.57 10.33
CA PRO A 7 0.52 15.99 10.54
C PRO A 7 1.38 14.83 11.05
N ALA A 8 2.61 14.71 10.54
CA ALA A 8 3.53 13.64 10.95
C ALA A 8 3.97 13.73 12.42
N LYS A 9 4.07 14.96 12.97
CA LYS A 9 4.43 15.21 14.37
C LYS A 9 3.53 14.51 15.39
N ASP A 10 2.26 14.29 15.04
CA ASP A 10 1.25 13.70 15.92
C ASP A 10 0.98 12.22 15.56
N PHE A 11 1.68 11.69 14.56
CA PHE A 11 1.42 10.36 14.02
C PHE A 11 2.29 9.30 14.69
N LYS A 12 1.64 8.25 15.20
CA LYS A 12 2.32 7.02 15.65
C LYS A 12 2.14 5.93 14.61
N ILE A 13 3.25 5.33 14.19
CA ILE A 13 3.23 4.22 13.22
C ILE A 13 2.39 3.07 13.79
N ASN A 14 1.37 2.68 13.03
CA ASN A 14 0.61 1.45 13.26
C ASN A 14 1.16 0.35 12.35
N THR A 15 1.35 -0.85 12.89
CA THR A 15 1.87 -2.02 12.15
C THR A 15 0.77 -2.84 11.44
N SER A 16 -0.50 -2.46 11.58
CA SER A 16 -1.62 -3.10 10.92
C SER A 16 -1.51 -2.99 9.40
N SER A 17 -1.61 -4.14 8.71
CA SER A 17 -1.63 -4.19 7.25
C SER A 17 -2.89 -3.61 6.62
N LEU A 18 -3.94 -3.37 7.43
CA LEU A 18 -5.19 -2.73 7.02
C LEU A 18 -5.07 -1.21 6.87
N VAL A 19 -3.96 -0.63 7.33
CA VAL A 19 -3.69 0.81 7.25
C VAL A 19 -2.39 1.04 6.51
N ALA A 20 -2.45 1.80 5.41
CA ALA A 20 -1.26 2.34 4.77
C ALA A 20 -1.00 3.76 5.27
N ALA A 21 0.16 3.94 5.90
CA ALA A 21 0.72 5.25 6.24
C ALA A 21 1.79 5.62 5.22
N LEU A 22 1.47 6.60 4.37
CA LEU A 22 2.28 7.01 3.23
C LEU A 22 2.74 8.46 3.41
N ASP A 23 3.95 8.76 2.96
CA ASP A 23 4.45 10.13 2.91
C ASP A 23 3.65 10.90 1.85
N TYR A 24 2.87 11.89 2.30
CA TYR A 24 1.95 12.64 1.43
C TYR A 24 2.69 13.33 0.28
N ASP A 25 3.89 13.85 0.54
CA ASP A 25 4.64 14.65 -0.43
C ASP A 25 5.28 13.80 -1.53
N LYS A 26 5.27 12.46 -1.37
CA LYS A 26 5.73 11.52 -2.40
C LYS A 26 4.60 11.06 -3.32
N LEU A 27 3.35 11.37 -3.00
CA LEU A 27 2.18 10.94 -3.77
C LEU A 27 1.90 11.89 -4.94
N THR A 28 1.47 11.29 -6.05
CA THR A 28 0.92 11.99 -7.21
C THR A 28 -0.57 11.67 -7.30
N PHE A 29 -1.39 12.71 -7.29
CA PHE A 29 -2.85 12.60 -7.33
C PHE A 29 -3.39 12.76 -8.77
N PRO A 30 -4.55 12.18 -9.10
CA PRO A 30 -5.41 11.37 -8.23
C PRO A 30 -4.79 10.00 -7.92
N LEU A 31 -5.10 9.46 -6.74
CA LEU A 31 -4.78 8.06 -6.43
C LEU A 31 -5.84 7.16 -7.08
N GLU A 32 -5.39 6.05 -7.64
CA GLU A 32 -6.25 5.08 -8.31
C GLU A 32 -6.36 3.79 -7.48
N LEU A 33 -7.58 3.25 -7.40
CA LEU A 33 -7.82 1.89 -6.93
C LEU A 33 -8.10 0.98 -8.11
N ARG A 34 -7.30 -0.07 -8.26
CA ARG A 34 -7.53 -1.10 -9.27
C ARG A 34 -7.20 -2.49 -8.77
N LYS A 35 -7.70 -3.49 -9.48
CA LYS A 35 -7.24 -4.87 -9.30
C LYS A 35 -5.80 -5.01 -9.80
N TRP A 36 -5.08 -5.94 -9.20
CA TRP A 36 -3.76 -6.30 -9.70
C TRP A 36 -3.85 -6.83 -11.13
N LYS A 37 -2.77 -6.68 -11.90
CA LYS A 37 -2.62 -7.26 -13.23
C LYS A 37 -1.28 -7.99 -13.32
N GLU A 38 -1.21 -8.96 -14.22
CA GLU A 38 0.05 -9.64 -14.51
C GLU A 38 1.13 -8.64 -14.95
N GLY A 39 2.35 -8.84 -14.49
CA GLY A 39 3.48 -7.93 -14.72
C GLY A 39 3.59 -6.78 -13.71
N ASP A 40 2.60 -6.57 -12.85
CA ASP A 40 2.72 -5.59 -11.76
C ASP A 40 3.92 -5.88 -10.86
N SER A 41 4.64 -4.82 -10.48
CA SER A 41 5.78 -4.89 -9.58
C SER A 41 5.82 -3.68 -8.66
N PHE A 42 6.33 -3.89 -7.45
CA PHE A 42 6.48 -2.85 -6.44
C PHE A 42 7.73 -3.15 -5.61
N GLN A 43 8.14 -2.23 -4.73
CA GLN A 43 9.23 -2.47 -3.79
C GLN A 43 8.63 -2.68 -2.40
N PRO A 44 8.49 -3.92 -1.89
CA PRO A 44 7.86 -4.14 -0.58
C PRO A 44 8.63 -3.46 0.54
N LEU A 45 7.91 -2.80 1.46
CA LEU A 45 8.54 -2.16 2.63
C LEU A 45 9.48 -3.13 3.37
N GLY A 46 10.71 -2.69 3.65
CA GLY A 46 11.76 -3.46 4.30
C GLY A 46 12.62 -4.30 3.37
N LEU A 47 12.29 -4.37 2.07
CA LEU A 47 13.07 -5.08 1.06
C LEU A 47 13.79 -4.11 0.11
N LYS A 48 15.01 -4.50 -0.30
CA LYS A 48 15.77 -3.80 -1.32
C LYS A 48 15.34 -4.29 -2.70
N GLY A 49 15.01 -3.36 -3.59
CA GLY A 49 14.71 -3.65 -4.99
C GLY A 49 13.26 -4.06 -5.25
N LYS A 50 12.89 -4.07 -6.54
CA LYS A 50 11.52 -4.39 -6.97
C LYS A 50 11.27 -5.89 -6.90
N LYS A 51 10.03 -6.25 -6.58
CA LYS A 51 9.49 -7.61 -6.61
C LYS A 51 8.22 -7.64 -7.45
N LYS A 52 8.05 -8.69 -8.27
CA LYS A 52 6.78 -8.91 -8.98
C LYS A 52 5.68 -9.23 -7.97
N LEU A 53 4.46 -8.76 -8.23
CA LEU A 53 3.32 -9.10 -7.37
C LEU A 53 3.03 -10.59 -7.37
N SER A 54 3.22 -11.28 -8.50
CA SER A 54 3.11 -12.75 -8.59
C SER A 54 3.97 -13.44 -7.53
N ASP A 55 5.23 -13.03 -7.43
CA ASP A 55 6.21 -13.61 -6.52
C ASP A 55 5.90 -13.23 -5.08
N PHE A 56 5.46 -11.99 -4.85
CA PHE A 56 4.99 -11.55 -3.54
C PHE A 56 3.79 -12.38 -3.05
N PHE A 57 2.84 -12.68 -3.94
CA PHE A 57 1.69 -13.51 -3.57
C PHE A 57 2.07 -14.97 -3.30
N ILE A 58 3.10 -15.51 -3.96
CA ILE A 58 3.65 -16.84 -3.66
C ILE A 58 4.24 -16.87 -2.25
N ASP A 59 5.05 -15.88 -1.89
CA ASP A 59 5.59 -15.77 -0.51
C ASP A 59 4.47 -15.69 0.54
N GLN A 60 3.39 -14.97 0.23
CA GLN A 60 2.21 -14.83 1.09
C GLN A 60 1.28 -16.05 1.05
N LYS A 61 1.61 -17.10 0.28
CA LYS A 61 0.82 -18.32 0.08
C LYS A 61 -0.63 -18.06 -0.37
N LYS A 62 -0.85 -16.98 -1.14
CA LYS A 62 -2.18 -16.67 -1.69
C LYS A 62 -2.59 -17.68 -2.75
N ASN A 63 -3.84 -18.13 -2.68
CA ASN A 63 -4.48 -18.91 -3.75
C ASN A 63 -4.93 -18.01 -4.91
N LEU A 64 -5.40 -18.61 -6.00
CA LEU A 64 -5.80 -17.87 -7.22
C LEU A 64 -6.90 -16.83 -6.93
N PHE A 65 -7.93 -17.22 -6.19
CA PHE A 65 -9.05 -16.35 -5.84
C PHE A 65 -8.61 -15.14 -5.00
N GLU A 66 -7.69 -15.34 -4.05
CA GLU A 66 -7.12 -14.25 -3.26
C GLU A 66 -6.25 -13.30 -4.09
N LYS A 67 -5.51 -13.84 -5.08
CA LYS A 67 -4.74 -13.03 -6.02
C LYS A 67 -5.68 -12.15 -6.84
N GLU A 68 -6.62 -12.74 -7.56
CA GLU A 68 -7.62 -12.04 -8.38
C GLU A 68 -8.40 -10.99 -7.60
N ASN A 69 -8.65 -11.23 -6.31
CA ASN A 69 -9.34 -10.29 -5.46
C ASN A 69 -8.47 -9.18 -4.85
N THR A 70 -7.16 -9.23 -5.04
CA THR A 70 -6.24 -8.23 -4.47
C THR A 70 -6.43 -6.87 -5.14
N TRP A 71 -6.68 -5.86 -4.31
CA TRP A 71 -6.72 -4.46 -4.68
C TRP A 71 -5.36 -3.80 -4.49
N LEU A 72 -5.06 -2.85 -5.36
CA LEU A 72 -3.87 -2.00 -5.30
C LEU A 72 -4.31 -0.54 -5.21
N LEU A 73 -3.67 0.20 -4.32
CA LEU A 73 -3.69 1.65 -4.35
C LEU A 73 -2.47 2.14 -5.14
N CYS A 74 -2.70 3.00 -6.12
CA CYS A 74 -1.70 3.49 -7.05
C CYS A 74 -1.61 5.02 -7.01
N SER A 75 -0.39 5.54 -7.14
CA SER A 75 -0.05 6.95 -7.33
C SER A 75 0.53 7.07 -8.74
N ASN A 76 -0.27 7.57 -9.69
CA ASN A 76 -0.02 7.38 -11.12
C ASN A 76 0.21 5.87 -11.42
N ASP A 77 1.23 5.50 -12.19
CA ASP A 77 1.54 4.09 -12.52
C ASP A 77 2.25 3.31 -11.39
N GLN A 78 2.46 3.93 -10.23
CA GLN A 78 3.23 3.32 -9.14
C GLN A 78 2.31 2.75 -8.07
N ILE A 79 2.48 1.47 -7.76
CA ILE A 79 1.81 0.83 -6.63
C ILE A 79 2.37 1.41 -5.33
N VAL A 80 1.51 1.97 -4.49
CA VAL A 80 1.88 2.51 -3.17
C VAL A 80 1.48 1.59 -2.02
N TRP A 81 0.44 0.77 -2.24
CA TRP A 81 -0.04 -0.19 -1.26
C TRP A 81 -0.73 -1.38 -1.93
N VAL A 82 -0.26 -2.59 -1.60
CA VAL A 82 -1.04 -3.81 -1.79
C VAL A 82 -2.06 -3.86 -0.66
N VAL A 83 -3.31 -3.54 -0.98
CA VAL A 83 -4.36 -3.27 0.01
C VAL A 83 -4.54 -4.46 0.95
N GLY A 84 -4.55 -4.18 2.27
CA GLY A 84 -4.63 -5.20 3.32
C GLY A 84 -3.31 -5.97 3.56
N SER A 85 -2.22 -5.60 2.89
CA SER A 85 -0.93 -6.29 2.98
C SER A 85 0.23 -5.32 3.21
N ARG A 86 0.93 -4.85 2.16
CA ARG A 86 2.23 -4.17 2.30
C ARG A 86 2.29 -2.89 1.49
N ILE A 87 2.85 -1.83 2.06
CA ILE A 87 3.15 -0.59 1.34
C ILE A 87 4.44 -0.72 0.52
N ASP A 88 4.59 0.16 -0.46
CA ASP A 88 5.83 0.31 -1.21
C ASP A 88 6.85 1.13 -0.40
N GLU A 89 8.08 0.62 -0.29
CA GLU A 89 9.22 1.18 0.43
C GLU A 89 9.48 2.65 0.05
N ARG A 90 9.27 3.01 -1.22
CA ARG A 90 9.55 4.37 -1.72
C ARG A 90 8.64 5.40 -1.07
N PHE A 91 7.42 5.00 -0.73
CA PHE A 91 6.36 5.85 -0.17
C PHE A 91 6.30 5.82 1.36
N LYS A 92 7.23 5.13 2.03
CA LYS A 92 7.31 5.08 3.49
C LYS A 92 7.53 6.47 4.09
N LEU A 93 7.11 6.60 5.34
CA LEU A 93 7.47 7.74 6.19
C LEU A 93 8.97 7.76 6.47
N VAL A 94 9.52 8.96 6.47
CA VAL A 94 10.92 9.26 6.81
C VAL A 94 10.96 10.40 7.82
N GLU A 95 12.11 10.64 8.45
CA GLU A 95 12.24 11.69 9.47
C GLU A 95 11.79 13.08 9.00
N LYS A 96 11.97 13.37 7.71
CA LYS A 96 11.57 14.65 7.10
C LYS A 96 10.09 14.73 6.68
N THR A 97 9.33 13.64 6.76
CA THR A 97 7.91 13.64 6.36
C THR A 97 7.13 14.62 7.23
N GLN A 98 6.42 15.56 6.61
CA GLN A 98 5.62 16.56 7.33
C GLN A 98 4.15 16.15 7.46
N LYS A 99 3.65 15.41 6.48
CA LYS A 99 2.24 15.09 6.32
C LYS A 99 2.08 13.63 5.93
N VAL A 100 1.20 12.93 6.64
CA VAL A 100 0.94 11.50 6.46
C VAL A 100 -0.39 11.32 5.77
N TYR A 101 -0.39 10.65 4.62
CA TYR A 101 -1.61 10.17 3.98
C TYR A 101 -1.96 8.80 4.54
N LEU A 102 -3.19 8.66 5.05
CA LEU A 102 -3.71 7.41 5.59
C LEU A 102 -4.77 6.84 4.65
N ALA A 103 -4.57 5.61 4.22
CA ALA A 103 -5.59 4.80 3.56
C ALA A 103 -5.93 3.60 4.44
N GLU A 104 -7.19 3.51 4.85
CA GLU A 104 -7.69 2.49 5.77
C GLU A 104 -8.68 1.57 5.05
N LEU A 105 -8.42 0.27 5.10
CA LEU A 105 -9.36 -0.76 4.69
C LEU A 105 -10.28 -1.07 5.88
N ASN A 106 -11.54 -0.62 5.80
CA ASN A 106 -12.55 -1.03 6.77
C ASN A 106 -12.90 -2.50 6.52
N ASP A 107 -12.99 -3.31 7.58
CA ASP A 107 -13.54 -4.67 7.55
C ASP A 107 -15.02 -4.62 7.12
N VAL A 108 -15.25 -4.57 5.81
CA VAL A 108 -16.58 -4.79 5.21
C VAL A 108 -16.58 -6.02 4.30
N PHE A 109 -15.43 -6.71 4.17
CA PHE A 109 -15.29 -7.95 3.39
C PHE A 109 -15.06 -9.18 4.28
N GLY A 110 -15.59 -9.13 5.52
CA GLY A 110 -15.66 -10.26 6.42
C GLY A 110 -17.06 -10.87 6.42
N LYS A 111 -17.41 -11.60 5.36
CA LYS A 111 -18.30 -12.77 5.35
C LYS A 111 -18.30 -13.45 3.99
#